data_AF-A0A5C8PCI3-F1
#
_entry.id   AF-A0A5C8PCI3-F1
#
_cell.length_a   1.000
_cell.length_b   1.000
_cell.length_c   1.000
_cell.angle_alpha   90.00
_cell.angle_beta   90.00
_cell.angle_gamma   90.00
#
_symmetry.space_group_name_H-M   'P 1'
#
loop_
_entity.id
_entity.type
_entity.pdbx_description
1 polymer ?
#
loop_
_entity_poly.entity_id
_entity_poly.type
_entity_poly.pdbx_seq_one_letter_code
_entity_poly.pdbx_strand_id
1 'polypeptide(L)'
;MSQSTALLLSIMIESAVAAALVGAARWGSAPRAAVAAVLATLATHWAVWWSVPWLTPRLGYGPTVVAVEGAVVAVEAIVYRLIVTRRWPRALAVSLAANAASTGIGLALYGLGLA
;
A
#
# COMPACT_ATOMS: atom_id res chain seq x y z
N MET A 1 -6.60 11.97 12.07
CA MET A 1 -5.50 12.27 11.12
C MET A 1 -6.05 12.86 9.82
N SER A 2 -5.34 13.81 9.20
CA SER A 2 -5.76 14.39 7.90
C SER A 2 -5.44 13.46 6.73
N GLN A 3 -6.16 13.62 5.60
CA GLN A 3 -5.91 12.83 4.38
C GLN A 3 -4.47 12.98 3.87
N SER A 4 -3.92 14.19 3.88
CA SER A 4 -2.56 14.46 3.42
C SER A 4 -1.52 13.83 4.35
N THR A 5 -1.75 13.85 5.66
CA THR A 5 -0.87 13.19 6.64
C THR A 5 -0.87 11.68 6.43
N ALA A 6 -2.04 11.07 6.23
CA ALA A 6 -2.17 9.65 5.92
C ALA A 6 -1.42 9.27 4.64
N LEU A 7 -1.62 10.04 3.56
CA LEU A 7 -0.95 9.82 2.28
C LEU A 7 0.58 9.89 2.40
N LEU A 8 1.11 10.92 3.06
CA LEU A 8 2.55 11.08 3.26
C LEU A 8 3.14 9.93 4.08
N LEU A 9 2.43 9.52 5.13
CA LEU A 9 2.84 8.40 5.97
C LEU A 9 2.86 7.08 5.18
N SER A 10 1.82 6.79 4.40
CA SER A 10 1.76 5.63 3.52
C SER A 10 2.90 5.62 2.51
N ILE A 11 3.14 6.74 1.83
CA ILE A 11 4.25 6.90 0.88
C ILE A 11 5.59 6.58 1.55
N MET A 12 5.84 7.11 2.75
CA MET A 12 7.09 6.87 3.48
C MET A 12 7.28 5.38 3.81
N ILE A 13 6.25 4.75 4.36
CA ILE A 13 6.29 3.34 4.78
C ILE A 13 6.46 2.44 3.56
N GLU A 14 5.60 2.59 2.55
CA GLU A 14 5.56 1.72 1.38
C GLU A 14 6.84 1.85 0.55
N SER A 15 7.37 3.07 0.40
CA SER A 15 8.63 3.29 -0.31
C SER A 15 9.80 2.62 0.39
N ALA A 16 9.88 2.73 1.73
CA ALA A 16 10.94 2.12 2.52
C ALA A 16 10.86 0.58 2.46
N VAL A 17 9.66 0.02 2.66
CA VAL A 17 9.43 -1.43 2.64
C VAL A 17 9.69 -2.02 1.25
N ALA A 18 9.18 -1.37 0.19
CA ALA A 18 9.39 -1.84 -1.18
C ALA A 18 10.86 -1.78 -1.58
N ALA A 19 11.56 -0.69 -1.26
CA ALA A 19 13.00 -0.56 -1.53
C ALA A 19 13.82 -1.61 -0.77
N ALA A 20 13.54 -1.82 0.51
CA ALA A 20 14.23 -2.79 1.35
C ALA A 20 14.01 -4.22 0.83
N LEU A 21 12.76 -4.61 0.57
CA LEU A 21 12.43 -5.95 0.08
C LEU A 21 13.04 -6.23 -1.29
N VAL A 22 12.89 -5.31 -2.24
CA VAL A 22 13.42 -5.46 -3.61
C VAL A 22 14.95 -5.50 -3.60
N GLY A 23 15.58 -4.66 -2.78
CA GLY A 23 17.03 -4.62 -2.60
C GLY A 23 17.56 -5.91 -2.00
N ALA A 24 17.00 -6.35 -0.87
CA ALA A 24 17.43 -7.56 -0.17
C ALA A 24 17.24 -8.82 -1.02
N ALA A 25 16.10 -8.94 -1.71
CA ALA A 25 15.79 -10.10 -2.54
C ALA A 25 16.44 -10.06 -3.94
N ARG A 26 17.14 -8.96 -4.29
CA ARG A 26 17.77 -8.71 -5.60
C ARG A 26 16.79 -8.87 -6.76
N TRP A 27 15.56 -8.36 -6.59
CA TRP A 27 14.49 -8.49 -7.59
C TRP A 27 14.44 -7.36 -8.62
N GLY A 28 15.25 -6.32 -8.42
CA GLY A 28 15.30 -5.13 -9.25
C GLY A 28 16.12 -4.03 -8.56
N SER A 29 15.84 -2.78 -8.92
CA SER A 29 16.47 -1.60 -8.32
C SER A 29 15.63 -1.08 -7.15
N ALA A 30 16.24 -0.96 -5.96
CA ALA A 30 15.58 -0.43 -4.77
C ALA A 30 15.05 1.02 -4.96
N PRO A 31 15.81 1.97 -5.56
CA PRO A 31 15.27 3.28 -5.90
C PRO A 31 14.03 3.23 -6.82
N ARG A 32 14.04 2.35 -7.83
CA ARG A 32 12.87 2.16 -8.71
C ARG A 32 11.67 1.61 -7.96
N ALA A 33 11.90 0.77 -6.95
CA ALA A 33 10.83 0.25 -6.09
C ALA A 33 10.24 1.33 -5.18
N ALA A 34 11.06 2.22 -4.62
CA ALA A 34 10.58 3.38 -3.88
C ALA A 34 9.71 4.28 -4.77
N VAL A 35 10.18 4.64 -5.97
CA VAL A 35 9.39 5.45 -6.91
C VAL A 35 8.11 4.74 -7.33
N ALA A 36 8.16 3.42 -7.57
CA ALA A 36 6.97 2.64 -7.87
C ALA A 36 5.95 2.67 -6.72
N ALA A 37 6.41 2.59 -5.46
CA ALA A 37 5.55 2.74 -4.30
C ALA A 37 4.85 4.10 -4.29
N VAL A 38 5.59 5.21 -4.42
CA VAL A 38 5.00 6.56 -4.49
C VAL A 38 3.89 6.65 -5.54
N LEU A 39 4.16 6.18 -6.76
CA LEU A 39 3.19 6.25 -7.86
C LEU A 39 1.97 5.36 -7.61
N ALA A 40 2.20 4.16 -7.06
CA ALA A 40 1.17 3.22 -6.67
C ALA A 40 0.25 3.84 -5.60
N THR A 41 0.81 4.33 -4.49
CA THR A 41 0.06 4.97 -3.39
C THR A 41 -0.72 6.18 -3.90
N LEU A 42 -0.14 7.03 -4.74
CA LEU A 42 -0.85 8.19 -5.31
C LEU A 42 -2.04 7.77 -6.18
N ALA A 43 -1.93 6.64 -6.89
CA ALA A 43 -3.00 6.11 -7.72
C ALA A 43 -4.13 5.44 -6.92
N THR A 44 -3.84 4.88 -5.74
CA THR A 44 -4.78 4.07 -4.96
C THR A 44 -5.35 4.79 -3.73
N HIS A 45 -4.59 5.68 -3.08
CA HIS A 45 -4.95 6.25 -1.78
C HIS A 45 -6.25 7.03 -1.78
N TRP A 46 -6.52 7.82 -2.82
CA TRP A 46 -7.79 8.56 -2.91
C TRP A 46 -8.98 7.58 -2.93
N ALA A 47 -8.87 6.45 -3.64
CA ALA A 47 -9.93 5.46 -3.72
C ALA A 47 -10.18 4.79 -2.38
N VAL A 48 -9.13 4.48 -1.60
CA VAL A 48 -9.24 3.97 -0.24
C VAL A 48 -10.00 4.95 0.66
N TRP A 49 -9.60 6.22 0.63
CA TRP A 49 -10.19 7.28 1.47
C TRP A 49 -11.70 7.44 1.25
N TRP A 50 -12.17 7.27 0.01
CA TRP A 50 -13.59 7.34 -0.32
C TRP A 50 -14.34 6.02 -0.11
N SER A 51 -13.71 4.89 -0.44
CA SER A 51 -14.37 3.58 -0.42
C SER A 51 -14.59 3.05 1.00
N VAL A 52 -13.65 3.25 1.93
CA VAL A 52 -13.78 2.71 3.29
C VAL A 52 -14.98 3.27 4.05
N PRO A 53 -15.20 4.61 4.14
CA PRO A 53 -16.39 5.15 4.80
C PRO A 53 -17.70 4.78 4.09
N TRP A 54 -17.65 4.57 2.77
CA TRP A 54 -18.82 4.17 1.99
C TRP A 54 -19.18 2.69 2.19
N LEU A 55 -18.19 1.79 2.23
CA LEU A 55 -18.40 0.35 2.36
C LEU A 55 -18.63 -0.11 3.80
N THR A 56 -17.98 0.53 4.78
CA THR A 56 -18.02 0.10 6.19
C THR A 56 -19.44 0.00 6.75
N PRO A 57 -20.37 0.96 6.51
CA PRO A 57 -21.75 0.84 6.98
C PRO A 57 -22.55 -0.30 6.32
N ARG A 58 -22.09 -0.83 5.18
CA ARG A 58 -22.81 -1.84 4.39
C ARG A 58 -22.28 -3.26 4.64
N LEU A 59 -20.97 -3.39 4.79
CA LEU A 59 -20.28 -4.69 4.87
C LEU A 59 -19.67 -4.96 6.25
N GLY A 60 -19.62 -3.95 7.12
CA GLY A 60 -18.81 -3.98 8.34
C GLY A 60 -17.34 -3.69 8.06
N TYR A 61 -16.60 -3.41 9.13
CA TYR A 61 -15.22 -2.93 9.04
C TYR A 61 -14.26 -3.98 8.47
N GLY A 62 -14.25 -5.20 9.04
CA GLY A 62 -13.33 -6.27 8.63
C GLY A 62 -13.44 -6.63 7.14
N PRO A 63 -14.65 -6.98 6.63
CA PRO A 63 -14.85 -7.26 5.21
C PRO A 63 -14.50 -6.08 4.30
N THR A 64 -14.77 -4.84 4.74
CA THR A 64 -14.40 -3.63 3.99
C THR A 64 -12.90 -3.51 3.83
N VAL A 65 -12.13 -3.66 4.92
CA VAL A 65 -10.66 -3.59 4.88
C VAL A 65 -10.12 -4.66 3.93
N VAL A 66 -10.57 -5.91 4.05
CA VAL A 66 -10.10 -7.01 3.17
C VAL A 66 -10.38 -6.72 1.70
N ALA A 67 -11.59 -6.23 1.37
CA ALA A 67 -11.97 -5.95 -0.01
C ALA A 67 -11.19 -4.77 -0.60
N VAL A 68 -11.09 -3.66 0.15
CA VAL A 68 -10.40 -2.45 -0.31
C VAL A 68 -8.91 -2.71 -0.44
N GLU A 69 -8.25 -3.24 0.59
CA GLU A 69 -6.81 -3.49 0.56
C GLU A 69 -6.44 -4.58 -0.46
N GLY A 70 -7.30 -5.60 -0.64
CA GLY A 70 -7.13 -6.58 -1.70
C GLY A 70 -7.15 -5.95 -3.10
N ALA A 71 -8.05 -4.99 -3.34
CA ALA A 71 -8.10 -4.25 -4.60
C ALA A 71 -6.88 -3.33 -4.78
N VAL A 72 -6.46 -2.63 -3.71
CA VAL A 72 -5.25 -1.81 -3.70
C VAL A 72 -4.04 -2.65 -4.10
N VAL A 73 -3.82 -3.77 -3.42
CA VAL A 73 -2.70 -4.67 -3.71
C VAL A 73 -2.69 -5.13 -5.17
N ALA A 74 -3.85 -5.47 -5.72
CA ALA A 74 -3.95 -5.86 -7.12
C ALA A 74 -3.54 -4.74 -8.09
N VAL A 75 -3.96 -3.50 -7.82
CA VAL A 75 -3.62 -2.33 -8.62
C VAL A 75 -2.14 -1.97 -8.49
N GLU A 76 -1.61 -1.91 -7.29
CA GLU A 76 -0.21 -1.55 -7.06
C GLU A 76 0.76 -2.60 -7.59
N ALA A 77 0.39 -3.89 -7.56
CA ALA A 77 1.16 -4.94 -8.19
C ALA A 77 1.35 -4.72 -9.70
N ILE A 78 0.40 -4.07 -10.39
CA ILE A 78 0.57 -3.67 -11.79
C ILE A 78 1.72 -2.66 -11.91
N VAL A 79 1.74 -1.64 -11.04
CA VAL A 79 2.78 -0.60 -11.03
C VAL A 79 4.16 -1.20 -10.75
N TYR A 80 4.29 -2.04 -9.72
CA TYR A 80 5.54 -2.75 -9.43
C TYR A 80 5.96 -3.66 -10.58
N ARG A 81 5.01 -4.30 -11.26
CA ARG A 81 5.34 -5.14 -12.42
C ARG A 81 5.94 -4.32 -13.57
N LEU A 82 5.37 -3.14 -13.83
CA LEU A 82 5.81 -2.28 -14.92
C LEU A 82 7.16 -1.62 -14.63
N ILE A 83 7.40 -1.23 -13.37
CA ILE A 83 8.55 -0.40 -13.02
C ILE A 83 9.73 -1.21 -12.47
N VAL A 84 9.46 -2.27 -11.70
CA VAL A 84 10.48 -2.99 -10.92
C VAL A 84 10.80 -4.37 -11.50
N THR A 85 9.79 -5.18 -11.83
CA THR A 85 10.01 -6.59 -12.16
C THR A 85 8.96 -7.17 -13.11
N ARG A 86 9.37 -7.95 -14.12
CA ARG A 86 8.41 -8.56 -15.07
C ARG A 86 7.61 -9.74 -14.50
N ARG A 87 7.98 -10.25 -13.32
CA ARG A 87 7.38 -11.47 -12.74
C ARG A 87 6.25 -11.10 -11.77
N TRP A 88 5.04 -11.54 -12.09
CA TRP A 88 3.85 -11.33 -11.26
C TRP A 88 4.01 -11.71 -9.78
N PRO A 89 4.57 -12.89 -9.43
CA PRO A 89 4.69 -13.27 -8.02
C PRO A 89 5.55 -12.27 -7.21
N ARG A 90 6.58 -11.69 -7.83
CA ARG A 90 7.44 -10.70 -7.17
C ARG A 90 6.73 -9.36 -7.01
N ALA A 91 6.02 -8.92 -8.05
CA ALA A 91 5.27 -7.67 -7.99
C ALA A 91 4.14 -7.72 -6.94
N LEU A 92 3.40 -8.84 -6.89
CA LEU A 92 2.40 -9.10 -5.86
C LEU A 92 3.01 -9.16 -4.46
N ALA A 93 4.14 -9.86 -4.28
CA ALA A 93 4.81 -9.94 -2.99
C ALA A 93 5.26 -8.55 -2.48
N VAL A 94 5.78 -7.70 -3.37
CA VAL A 94 6.19 -6.33 -2.99
C VAL A 94 4.97 -5.49 -2.61
N SER A 95 3.91 -5.52 -3.41
CA SER A 95 2.69 -4.78 -3.11
C SER A 95 2.05 -5.24 -1.80
N LEU A 96 1.90 -6.56 -1.60
CA LEU A 96 1.38 -7.12 -0.35
C LEU A 96 2.19 -6.68 0.87
N ALA A 97 3.52 -6.76 0.79
CA ALA A 97 4.38 -6.40 1.91
C ALA A 97 4.30 -4.90 2.24
N ALA A 98 4.34 -4.04 1.21
CA ALA A 98 4.26 -2.59 1.37
C ALA A 98 2.90 -2.18 1.94
N ASN A 99 1.80 -2.64 1.34
CA ASN A 99 0.44 -2.35 1.77
C ASN A 99 0.19 -2.89 3.19
N ALA A 100 0.55 -4.14 3.50
CA ALA A 100 0.35 -4.70 4.84
C ALA A 100 1.10 -3.93 5.93
N ALA A 101 2.32 -3.44 5.64
CA ALA A 101 3.06 -2.58 6.57
C ALA A 101 2.36 -1.22 6.77
N SER A 102 1.91 -0.61 5.68
CA SER A 102 1.17 0.67 5.68
C SER A 102 -0.13 0.56 6.48
N THR A 103 -0.97 -0.40 6.15
CA THR A 103 -2.23 -0.70 6.85
C THR A 103 -1.98 -1.06 8.31
N GLY A 104 -0.99 -1.91 8.60
CA GLY A 104 -0.64 -2.32 9.96
C GLY A 104 -0.24 -1.14 10.85
N ILE A 105 0.57 -0.22 10.34
CA ILE A 105 0.92 1.01 11.06
C ILE A 105 -0.29 1.92 11.22
N GLY A 106 -1.12 2.08 10.19
CA GLY A 106 -2.35 2.86 10.27
C GLY A 106 -3.31 2.35 11.37
N LEU A 107 -3.51 1.02 11.43
CA LEU A 107 -4.31 0.37 12.46
C LEU A 107 -3.72 0.56 13.86
N ALA A 108 -2.40 0.45 14.00
CA ALA A 108 -1.72 0.67 15.27
C ALA A 108 -1.90 2.11 15.76
N LEU A 109 -1.73 3.10 14.89
CA LEU A 109 -1.95 4.51 15.23
C LEU A 109 -3.41 4.78 15.62
N TYR A 110 -4.37 4.16 14.93
CA TYR A 110 -5.78 4.26 15.28
C TYR A 110 -6.08 3.66 16.65
N GLY A 111 -5.57 2.45 16.93
CA GLY A 111 -5.73 1.80 18.24
C GLY A 111 -5.09 2.57 19.39
N LEU A 112 -4.04 3.35 19.12
CA LEU A 112 -3.38 4.23 20.09
C LEU A 112 -4.02 5.62 20.21
N GLY A 113 -5.08 5.92 19.44
CA GLY A 113 -5.73 7.24 19.44
C GLY A 113 -4.89 8.36 18.81
N LEU A 114 -3.92 8.00 17.97
CA LEU A 114 -3.02 8.93 17.28
C LEU A 114 -3.42 9.21 15.82
N ALA A 115 -4.43 8.47 15.31
CA ALA A 115 -4.89 8.56 13.92
C ALA A 115 -6.16 9.40 13.71
#